data_AF-A0AAP0X5W2-F1
#
_entry.id   AF-A0AAP0X5W2-F1
#
_cell.length_a   1.000
_cell.length_b   1.000
_cell.length_c   1.000
_cell.angle_alpha   90.00
_cell.angle_beta   90.00
_cell.angle_gamma   90.00
#
_symmetry.space_group_name_H-M   'P 1'
#
loop_
_entity.id
_entity.type
_entity.pdbx_description
1 polymer ?
#
loop_
_entity_poly.entity_id
_entity_poly.type
_entity_poly.pdbx_seq_one_letter_code
_entity_poly.pdbx_strand_id
1 'polypeptide(L)'
;MKITRFVPLIFTCLPNGYTHQAGNGISSLDLNGEVEEENSEEEEEERRRREASDRAILRAFREDESRRNAPLTQENAVRVMEAMRGVSFGGLAPDWAGRVPEDRWIDHLRRLRQSPQTTTTIQH
;
A
#
# COMPACT_ATOMS: atom_id res chain seq x y z
N MET A 1 43.89 5.13 -0.85
CA MET A 1 43.01 3.96 -0.57
C MET A 1 42.55 4.03 0.89
N LYS A 2 41.26 4.20 1.13
CA LYS A 2 40.63 4.04 2.44
C LYS A 2 39.37 3.21 2.22
N ILE A 3 39.37 2.00 2.75
CA ILE A 3 38.26 1.04 2.65
C ILE A 3 37.28 1.40 3.78
N THR A 4 36.14 1.99 3.44
CA THR A 4 35.05 2.21 4.39
C THR A 4 34.08 1.03 4.33
N ARG A 5 33.83 0.47 5.51
CA ARG A 5 33.16 -0.81 5.74
C ARG A 5 31.71 -0.81 5.26
N PHE A 6 31.34 -1.92 4.63
CA PHE A 6 29.97 -2.29 4.27
C PHE A 6 29.18 -2.60 5.55
N VAL A 7 28.17 -1.79 5.85
CA VAL A 7 27.19 -2.09 6.90
C VAL A 7 26.05 -2.86 6.23
N PRO A 8 25.83 -4.15 6.53
CA PRO A 8 24.68 -4.85 5.97
C PRO A 8 23.42 -4.31 6.64
N LEU A 9 22.52 -3.73 5.84
CA LEU A 9 21.15 -3.48 6.26
C LEU A 9 20.50 -4.84 6.53
N ILE A 10 20.36 -5.17 7.82
CA ILE A 10 19.58 -6.32 8.25
C ILE A 10 18.11 -5.97 7.96
N PHE A 11 17.57 -6.54 6.90
CA PHE A 11 16.15 -6.46 6.58
C PHE A 11 15.41 -7.31 7.61
N THR A 12 14.85 -6.69 8.65
CA THR A 12 14.01 -7.38 9.61
C THR A 12 12.71 -7.79 8.91
N CYS A 13 12.52 -9.10 8.72
CA CYS A 13 11.24 -9.67 8.38
C CYS A 13 10.24 -9.29 9.49
N LEU A 14 9.27 -8.42 9.19
CA LEU A 14 8.13 -8.19 10.08
C LEU A 14 7.23 -9.42 10.01
N PRO A 15 7.04 -10.18 11.11
CA PRO A 15 5.99 -11.18 11.17
C PRO A 15 4.67 -10.45 11.37
N ASN A 16 3.68 -10.77 10.54
CA ASN A 16 2.30 -10.31 10.71
C ASN A 16 1.79 -10.79 12.08
N GLY A 17 1.89 -9.93 13.09
CA GLY A 17 1.58 -10.24 14.48
C GLY A 17 0.73 -9.15 15.09
N TYR A 18 -0.57 -9.41 15.15
CA TYR A 18 -1.54 -8.68 15.95
C TYR A 18 -1.19 -8.83 17.43
N THR A 19 -0.81 -7.75 18.11
CA THR A 19 -0.64 -7.73 19.57
C THR A 19 -1.64 -6.76 20.18
N HIS A 20 -2.70 -7.32 20.74
CA HIS A 20 -3.48 -6.65 21.77
C HIS A 20 -2.61 -6.57 23.04
N GLN A 21 -2.67 -5.42 23.73
CA GLN A 21 -2.26 -5.23 25.12
C GLN A 21 -0.76 -5.04 25.41
N ALA A 22 -0.36 -3.76 25.47
CA ALA A 22 0.53 -3.29 26.53
C ALA A 22 -0.03 -1.94 27.00
N GLY A 23 -0.77 -1.99 28.11
CA GLY A 23 -1.14 -0.79 28.83
C GLY A 23 0.13 -0.08 29.29
N ASN A 24 0.27 1.18 28.90
CA ASN A 24 1.10 2.12 29.63
C ASN A 24 0.37 3.45 29.62
N GLY A 25 -0.06 3.86 30.81
CA GLY A 25 -0.94 5.00 31.01
C GLY A 25 -0.26 6.29 30.58
N ILE A 26 -0.96 7.04 29.73
CA ILE A 26 -0.65 8.45 29.52
C ILE A 26 -1.23 9.18 30.73
N SER A 27 -0.40 9.36 31.77
CA SER A 27 -0.77 10.15 32.94
C SER A 27 -0.94 11.61 32.51
N SER A 28 -2.08 12.19 32.87
CA SER A 28 -2.56 13.56 32.66
C SER A 28 -1.50 14.59 32.26
N LEU A 29 -1.64 15.15 31.07
CA LEU A 29 -1.00 16.42 30.69
C LEU A 29 -1.83 17.55 31.29
N ASP A 30 -1.27 18.27 32.25
CA ASP A 30 -1.88 19.48 32.81
C ASP A 30 -1.65 20.63 31.83
N LEU A 31 -2.70 20.96 31.06
CA LEU A 31 -2.71 22.08 30.12
C LEU A 31 -3.13 23.35 30.86
N ASN A 32 -2.27 23.83 31.76
CA ASN A 32 -2.39 25.18 32.27
C ASN A 32 -1.13 25.98 31.91
N GLY A 33 -1.14 26.48 30.68
CA GLY A 33 -0.17 27.40 30.14
C GLY A 33 -0.88 28.24 29.10
N GLU A 34 -1.52 29.30 29.60
CA GLU A 34 -1.66 30.61 28.99
C GLU A 34 -1.96 30.65 27.48
N VAL A 35 -3.16 31.14 27.17
CA VAL A 35 -3.64 31.38 25.80
C VAL A 35 -2.73 32.42 25.15
N GLU A 36 -1.65 31.97 24.52
CA GLU A 36 -0.91 32.77 23.54
C GLU A 36 -1.76 32.83 22.28
N GLU A 37 -2.55 33.89 22.21
CA GLU A 37 -3.23 34.30 21.01
C GLU A 37 -2.16 34.56 19.93
N GLU A 38 -2.34 33.90 18.78
CA GLU A 38 -1.73 34.25 17.50
C GLU A 38 -0.29 33.73 17.21
N ASN A 39 -0.19 32.45 16.87
CA ASN A 39 0.74 32.04 15.79
C ASN A 39 -0.02 31.33 14.66
N SER A 40 -0.97 32.06 14.06
CA SER A 40 -1.77 31.60 12.91
C SER A 40 -0.90 31.14 11.73
N GLU A 41 0.29 31.70 11.59
CA GLU A 41 1.26 31.34 10.54
C GLU A 41 1.90 29.97 10.79
N GLU A 42 2.23 29.62 12.04
CA GLU A 42 2.79 28.31 12.39
C GLU A 42 1.74 27.19 12.30
N GLU A 43 0.50 27.45 12.71
CA GLU A 43 -0.62 26.52 12.50
C GLU A 43 -0.89 26.31 11.00
N GLU A 44 -0.84 27.37 10.18
CA GLU A 44 -1.01 27.25 8.74
C GLU A 44 0.16 26.49 8.09
N GLU A 45 1.39 26.72 8.55
CA GLU A 45 2.55 25.98 8.07
C GLU A 45 2.47 24.49 8.46
N GLU A 46 2.04 24.18 9.68
CA GLU A 46 1.81 22.81 10.13
C GLU A 46 0.72 22.12 9.31
N ARG A 47 -0.39 22.82 9.03
CA ARG A 47 -1.45 22.33 8.13
C ARG A 47 -0.88 22.05 6.73
N ARG A 48 -0.09 22.98 6.17
CA ARG A 48 0.58 22.78 4.87
C ARG A 48 1.52 21.58 4.88
N ARG A 49 2.25 21.34 5.97
CA ARG A 49 3.10 20.15 6.14
C ARG A 49 2.28 18.87 6.18
N ARG A 50 1.20 18.82 6.97
CA ARG A 50 0.29 17.67 7.04
C ARG A 50 -0.29 17.33 5.66
N GLU A 51 -0.81 18.33 4.96
CA GLU A 51 -1.35 18.12 3.61
C GLU A 51 -0.28 17.69 2.60
N ALA A 52 0.93 18.23 2.69
CA ALA A 52 2.04 17.78 1.85
C ALA A 52 2.41 16.32 2.12
N SER A 53 2.42 15.92 3.39
CA SER A 53 2.64 14.54 3.81
C SER A 53 1.55 13.62 3.27
N ASP A 54 0.27 13.97 3.47
CA ASP A 54 -0.86 13.17 2.99
C ASP A 54 -0.84 13.03 1.47
N ARG A 55 -0.53 14.11 0.75
CA ARG A 55 -0.35 14.06 -0.72
C ARG A 55 0.80 13.14 -1.11
N ALA A 56 1.92 13.16 -0.37
CA ALA A 56 3.06 12.28 -0.62
C ALA A 56 2.70 10.81 -0.39
N ILE A 57 1.96 10.51 0.68
CA ILE A 57 1.47 9.16 1.00
C ILE A 57 0.55 8.65 -0.11
N LEU A 58 -0.46 9.44 -0.50
CA LEU A 58 -1.39 9.08 -1.57
C LEU A 58 -0.68 8.86 -2.91
N ARG A 59 0.33 9.69 -3.22
CA ARG A 59 1.16 9.51 -4.40
C ARG A 59 1.94 8.19 -4.34
N ALA A 60 2.59 7.89 -3.21
CA ALA A 60 3.35 6.67 -3.02
C ALA A 60 2.48 5.42 -3.22
N PHE A 61 1.26 5.41 -2.67
CA PHE A 61 0.32 4.31 -2.87
C PHE A 61 -0.11 4.17 -4.33
N ARG A 62 -0.44 5.28 -5.00
CA ARG A 62 -0.85 5.26 -6.40
C ARG A 62 0.27 4.77 -7.33
N GLU A 63 1.50 5.18 -7.06
CA GLU A 63 2.68 4.74 -7.83
C GLU A 63 3.00 3.27 -7.57
N ASP A 64 2.89 2.80 -6.32
CA ASP A 64 3.03 1.37 -6.00
C ASP A 64 1.96 0.53 -6.68
N GLU A 65 0.70 0.96 -6.61
CA GLU A 65 -0.42 0.30 -7.26
C GLU A 65 -0.23 0.24 -8.79
N SER A 66 0.22 1.34 -9.40
CA SER A 66 0.56 1.39 -10.82
C SER A 66 1.64 0.37 -11.19
N ARG A 67 2.73 0.29 -10.39
CA ARG A 67 3.81 -0.68 -10.62
C ARG A 67 3.34 -2.12 -10.46
N ARG A 68 2.48 -2.41 -9.48
CA ARG A 68 1.93 -3.75 -9.24
C ARG A 68 0.93 -4.19 -10.30
N ASN A 69 0.18 -3.24 -10.86
CA ASN A 69 -0.78 -3.47 -11.93
C ASN A 69 -0.17 -3.36 -13.33
N ALA A 70 1.10 -2.97 -13.44
CA ALA A 70 1.80 -2.88 -14.71
C ALA A 70 1.78 -4.26 -15.41
N PRO A 71 1.44 -4.32 -16.71
CA PRO A 71 1.44 -5.58 -17.45
C PRO A 71 2.80 -6.27 -17.37
N LEU A 72 2.79 -7.57 -17.11
CA LEU A 72 4.00 -8.39 -17.20
C LEU A 72 4.41 -8.53 -18.66
N THR A 73 5.73 -8.58 -18.91
CA THR A 73 6.24 -8.99 -20.22
C THR A 73 5.82 -10.41 -20.53
N GLN A 74 5.67 -10.74 -21.81
CA GLN A 74 5.19 -12.06 -22.24
C GLN A 74 6.04 -13.21 -21.69
N GLU A 75 7.36 -13.05 -21.71
CA GLU A 75 8.31 -14.03 -21.15
C GLU A 75 8.08 -14.25 -19.65
N ASN A 76 7.95 -13.17 -18.87
CA ASN A 76 7.73 -13.28 -17.43
C ASN A 76 6.37 -13.89 -17.11
N ALA A 77 5.32 -13.54 -17.87
CA ALA A 77 4.02 -14.17 -17.74
C ALA A 77 4.07 -15.69 -17.97
N VAL A 78 4.77 -16.14 -19.02
CA VAL A 78 4.94 -17.58 -19.30
C VAL A 78 5.71 -18.27 -18.17
N ARG A 79 6.80 -17.67 -17.69
CA ARG A 79 7.58 -18.22 -16.57
C ARG A 79 6.74 -18.38 -15.29
N VAL A 80 5.89 -17.41 -14.99
CA VAL A 80 4.96 -17.49 -13.85
C VAL A 80 3.93 -18.60 -14.05
N MET A 81 3.33 -18.71 -15.25
CA MET A 81 2.37 -19.78 -15.54
C MET A 81 2.99 -21.17 -15.39
N GLU A 82 4.21 -21.39 -15.91
CA GLU A 82 4.90 -22.68 -15.76
C GLU A 82 5.27 -22.98 -14.32
N ALA A 83 5.76 -21.99 -13.56
CA ALA A 83 6.06 -22.16 -12.14
C ALA A 83 4.82 -22.51 -11.32
N MET A 84 3.68 -21.90 -11.64
CA MET A 84 2.42 -22.10 -10.92
C MET A 84 1.68 -23.39 -11.34
N ARG A 85 2.00 -23.97 -12.51
CA ARG A 85 1.30 -25.15 -13.06
C ARG A 85 1.29 -26.36 -12.11
N GLY A 86 2.31 -26.52 -11.27
CA GLY A 86 2.43 -27.60 -10.29
C GLY A 86 2.02 -27.24 -8.86
N VAL A 87 1.56 -26.00 -8.62
CA VAL A 87 1.18 -25.54 -7.27
C VAL A 87 -0.25 -25.94 -6.99
N SER A 88 -0.45 -26.76 -5.96
CA SER A 88 -1.77 -27.09 -5.44
C SER A 88 -2.05 -26.26 -4.19
N PHE A 89 -3.14 -25.49 -4.20
CA PHE A 89 -3.62 -24.79 -3.01
C PHE A 89 -4.45 -25.75 -2.16
N GLY A 90 -3.79 -26.48 -1.26
CA GLY A 90 -4.45 -27.27 -0.23
C GLY A 90 -4.98 -26.36 0.86
N GLY A 91 -6.28 -26.06 0.86
CA GLY A 91 -6.90 -25.22 1.87
C GLY A 91 -8.41 -25.20 1.79
N LEU A 92 -9.05 -24.88 2.91
CA LEU A 92 -10.46 -24.54 2.96
C LEU A 92 -10.66 -23.16 2.32
N ALA A 93 -11.77 -23.00 1.61
CA ALA A 93 -12.14 -21.70 1.07
C ALA A 93 -12.24 -20.68 2.22
N PRO A 94 -11.67 -19.47 2.08
CA PRO A 94 -11.77 -18.45 3.11
C PRO A 94 -13.23 -18.12 3.45
N ASP A 95 -13.51 -17.65 4.67
CA ASP A 95 -14.87 -17.34 5.13
C ASP A 95 -15.60 -16.26 4.29
N TRP A 96 -14.87 -15.48 3.50
CA TRP A 96 -15.44 -14.53 2.56
C TRP A 96 -15.91 -15.18 1.24
N ALA A 97 -15.37 -16.34 0.87
CA ALA A 97 -15.67 -17.00 -0.40
C ALA A 97 -17.15 -17.39 -0.51
N GLY A 98 -17.78 -17.77 0.60
CA GLY A 98 -19.22 -18.05 0.66
C GLY A 98 -20.11 -16.81 0.73
N ARG A 99 -19.55 -15.61 0.93
CA ARG A 99 -20.33 -14.36 1.10
C ARG A 99 -20.58 -13.64 -0.22
N VAL A 100 -19.75 -13.89 -1.23
CA VAL A 100 -19.88 -13.29 -2.55
C VAL A 100 -20.48 -14.34 -3.48
N PRO A 101 -21.71 -14.13 -4.00
CA PRO A 101 -22.31 -15.06 -4.96
C PRO A 101 -21.42 -15.23 -6.19
N GLU A 102 -21.27 -16.47 -6.68
CA GLU A 102 -20.30 -16.79 -7.74
C GLU A 102 -20.48 -15.95 -9.00
N ASP A 103 -21.73 -15.75 -9.42
CA ASP A 103 -22.06 -15.00 -10.63
C ASP A 103 -21.56 -13.54 -10.55
N ARG A 104 -21.58 -12.94 -9.37
CA ARG A 104 -21.22 -11.53 -9.19
C ARG A 104 -19.73 -11.26 -9.33
N TRP A 105 -18.87 -12.16 -8.85
CA TRP A 105 -17.43 -11.95 -8.97
C TRP A 105 -16.93 -12.30 -10.38
N ILE A 106 -17.53 -13.28 -11.05
CA ILE A 106 -17.22 -13.59 -12.46
C ILE A 106 -17.57 -12.39 -13.35
N ASP A 107 -18.74 -11.80 -13.17
CA ASP A 107 -19.14 -10.61 -13.91
C ASP A 107 -18.27 -9.39 -13.59
N HIS A 108 -17.77 -9.29 -12.36
CA HIS A 108 -16.81 -8.27 -11.99
C HIS A 108 -15.46 -8.47 -12.70
N LEU A 109 -14.92 -9.70 -12.72
CA LEU A 109 -13.68 -10.02 -13.42
C LEU A 109 -13.79 -9.82 -14.93
N ARG A 110 -14.92 -10.19 -15.53
CA ARG A 110 -15.18 -9.94 -16.96
C ARG A 110 -15.13 -8.44 -17.25
N ARG A 111 -15.77 -7.62 -16.41
CA ARG A 111 -15.73 -6.15 -16.53
C ARG A 111 -14.31 -5.60 -16.42
N LEU A 112 -13.51 -6.10 -15.46
CA LEU A 112 -12.09 -5.70 -15.33
C LEU A 112 -11.27 -6.05 -16.58
N ARG A 113 -11.49 -7.24 -17.15
CA ARG A 113 -10.82 -7.69 -18.39
C ARG A 113 -11.30 -6.92 -19.63
N GLN A 114 -12.52 -6.39 -19.60
CA GLN A 114 -13.14 -5.63 -20.69
C GLN A 114 -12.86 -4.13 -20.61
N SER A 115 -12.22 -3.63 -19.55
CA SER A 115 -11.73 -2.25 -19.49
C SER A 115 -10.79 -2.00 -20.68
N PRO A 116 -11.15 -1.13 -21.63
CA PRO A 116 -10.34 -0.89 -22.81
C PRO A 116 -9.01 -0.28 -22.38
N GLN A 117 -7.92 -0.85 -22.91
CA GLN A 117 -6.64 -0.17 -22.97
C GLN A 117 -6.90 1.22 -23.57
N THR A 118 -6.50 2.27 -22.86
CA THR A 118 -6.54 3.63 -23.36
C THR A 118 -5.71 3.71 -24.63
N THR A 119 -6.38 3.62 -25.79
CA THR A 119 -5.81 3.90 -27.10
C THR A 119 -5.35 5.36 -27.10
N THR A 120 -4.07 5.57 -26.83
CA THR A 120 -3.42 6.88 -26.96
C THR A 120 -3.17 7.10 -28.45
N THR A 121 -4.18 7.60 -29.15
CA THR A 121 -4.03 8.13 -30.51
C THR A 121 -3.37 9.50 -30.42
N ILE A 122 -2.05 9.54 -30.62
CA ILE A 122 -1.32 10.79 -30.89
C ILE A 122 -1.52 11.09 -32.37
N GLN A 123 -2.29 12.14 -32.69
CA GLN A 123 -2.32 12.74 -34.02
C GLN A 123 -1.29 13.87 -34.07
N HIS A 124 -0.49 13.90 -35.13
CA HIS A 124 0.17 15.10 -35.61
C HIS A 124 0.28 15.09 -37.13
#